data_AF-A0A2J8WP20-F1
#
_entry.id   AF-A0A2J8WP20-F1
#
_cell.length_a   1.000
_cell.length_b   1.000
_cell.length_c   1.000
_cell.angle_alpha   90.00
_cell.angle_beta   90.00
_cell.angle_gamma   90.00
#
_symmetry.space_group_name_H-M   'P 1'
#
loop_
_entity.id
_entity.type
_entity.pdbx_description
1 polymer ?
#
loop_
_entity_poly.entity_id
_entity_poly.type
_entity_poly.pdbx_seq_one_letter_code
_entity_poly.pdbx_strand_id
1 'polypeptide(L)'
;MKVNRETKRLYVGGLSQDISEADLQNQFSRFGEVSDVEIITRKDDQGNPQKVFAYININVAEADLKKCMSVLNKTKWKGGTLQIQLAKESFLHRRIWIIKT
;
A
#
# COMPACT_ATOMS: atom_id res chain seq x y z
N MET A 1 3.30 -27.10 3.32
CA MET A 1 3.58 -25.83 4.04
C MET A 1 2.39 -24.91 3.85
N LYS A 2 1.67 -24.55 4.91
CA LYS A 2 0.57 -23.58 4.78
C LYS A 2 1.19 -22.21 4.57
N VAL A 3 1.00 -21.63 3.39
CA VAL A 3 1.38 -20.25 3.13
C VAL A 3 0.42 -19.39 3.95
N ASN A 4 0.88 -18.88 5.09
CA ASN A 4 0.09 -17.97 5.92
C ASN A 4 0.00 -16.63 5.18
N ARG A 5 -1.18 -16.31 4.66
CA ARG A 5 -1.44 -15.04 3.99
C ARG A 5 -2.16 -14.15 4.99
N GLU A 6 -1.64 -12.95 5.19
CA GLU A 6 -2.22 -11.97 6.07
C GLU A 6 -2.63 -10.75 5.26
N THR A 7 -3.76 -10.17 5.63
CA THR A 7 -4.21 -8.89 5.10
C THR A 7 -3.28 -7.80 5.64
N LYS A 8 -2.53 -7.16 4.74
CA LYS A 8 -1.58 -6.09 5.05
C LYS A 8 -1.97 -4.84 4.29
N ARG A 9 -1.95 -3.71 5.01
CA ARG A 9 -2.16 -2.39 4.40
C ARG A 9 -0.81 -1.80 4.00
N LEU A 10 -0.67 -1.45 2.74
CA LEU A 10 0.49 -0.80 2.17
C LEU A 10 0.20 0.68 1.94
N TYR A 11 1.15 1.52 2.27
CA TYR A 11 1.20 2.92 1.87
C TYR A 11 2.05 3.04 0.61
N VAL A 12 1.53 3.69 -0.41
CA VAL A 12 2.18 3.93 -1.70
C VAL A 12 2.23 5.42 -1.96
N GLY A 13 3.38 6.04 -1.73
CA GLY A 13 3.61 7.46 -1.98
C GLY A 13 4.36 7.71 -3.31
N GLY A 14 4.36 8.96 -3.75
CA GLY A 14 5.10 9.37 -4.95
C GLY A 14 4.44 8.91 -6.25
N LEU A 15 3.12 8.73 -6.22
CA LEU A 15 2.32 8.43 -7.40
C LEU A 15 2.13 9.69 -8.24
N SER A 16 1.99 9.50 -9.55
CA SER A 16 1.56 10.56 -10.46
C SER A 16 0.05 10.73 -10.39
N GLN A 17 -0.46 11.90 -10.74
CA GLN A 17 -1.89 12.20 -10.80
C GLN A 17 -2.66 11.37 -11.84
N ASP A 18 -1.94 10.76 -12.77
CA ASP A 18 -2.48 9.91 -13.84
C ASP A 18 -2.73 8.46 -13.37
N ILE A 19 -2.33 8.10 -12.15
CA ILE A 19 -2.50 6.74 -11.64
C ILE A 19 -3.94 6.48 -11.22
N SER A 20 -4.50 5.39 -11.77
CA SER A 20 -5.79 4.85 -11.41
C SER A 20 -5.69 3.66 -10.44
N GLU A 21 -6.79 3.36 -9.77
CA GLU A 21 -6.90 2.21 -8.86
C GLU A 21 -6.58 0.90 -9.57
N ALA A 22 -6.99 0.76 -10.84
CA ALA A 22 -6.71 -0.40 -11.67
C ALA A 22 -5.21 -0.60 -11.93
N ASP A 23 -4.44 0.46 -12.17
CA ASP A 23 -2.98 0.37 -12.34
C ASP A 23 -2.32 -0.14 -11.05
N LEU A 24 -2.75 0.36 -9.89
CA LEU A 24 -2.27 -0.11 -8.60
C LEU A 24 -2.67 -1.56 -8.39
N GLN A 25 -3.94 -1.90 -8.55
CA GLN A 25 -4.41 -3.27 -8.38
C GLN A 25 -3.61 -4.25 -9.25
N ASN A 26 -3.38 -3.94 -10.52
CA ASN A 26 -2.60 -4.79 -11.42
C ASN A 26 -1.12 -4.87 -11.03
N GLN A 27 -0.53 -3.77 -10.55
CA GLN A 27 0.85 -3.74 -10.08
C GLN A 27 1.05 -4.62 -8.84
N PHE A 28 0.10 -4.58 -7.91
CA PHE A 28 0.18 -5.30 -6.63
C PHE A 28 -0.37 -6.73 -6.71
N SER A 29 -1.25 -7.02 -7.68
CA SER A 29 -1.85 -8.34 -7.91
C SER A 29 -0.80 -9.45 -8.16
N ARG A 30 0.38 -9.10 -8.69
CA ARG A 30 1.49 -10.05 -8.88
C ARG A 30 2.10 -10.59 -7.59
N PHE A 31 1.93 -9.88 -6.48
CA PHE A 31 2.48 -10.26 -5.17
C PHE A 31 1.43 -10.92 -4.28
N GLY A 32 0.17 -10.53 -4.42
CA GLY A 32 -0.93 -11.02 -3.60
C GLY A 32 -2.28 -10.53 -4.10
N GLU A 33 -3.34 -10.89 -3.40
CA GLU A 33 -4.70 -10.53 -3.77
C GLU A 33 -5.06 -9.16 -3.19
N VAL A 34 -5.28 -8.17 -4.05
CA VAL A 34 -5.64 -6.81 -3.63
C VAL A 34 -7.13 -6.78 -3.29
N SER A 35 -7.44 -6.52 -2.02
CA SER A 35 -8.80 -6.42 -1.52
C SER A 35 -9.40 -5.02 -1.68
N ASP A 36 -8.57 -3.98 -1.51
CA ASP A 36 -9.05 -2.59 -1.50
C ASP A 36 -7.93 -1.64 -1.92
N VAL A 37 -8.29 -0.55 -2.62
CA VAL A 37 -7.36 0.49 -3.06
C VAL A 37 -8.00 1.84 -2.76
N GLU A 38 -7.29 2.69 -2.03
CA GLU A 38 -7.76 4.01 -1.65
C GLU A 38 -6.72 5.04 -2.11
N ILE A 39 -7.06 5.83 -3.15
CA ILE A 39 -6.18 6.88 -3.66
C ILE A 39 -6.53 8.22 -3.02
N ILE A 40 -5.56 8.85 -2.38
CA ILE A 40 -5.67 10.18 -1.78
C ILE A 40 -4.78 11.15 -2.55
N THR A 41 -5.42 12.19 -3.07
CA THR A 41 -4.74 13.30 -3.72
C THR A 41 -4.81 14.53 -2.82
N ARG A 42 -3.66 15.00 -2.33
CA ARG A 42 -3.57 16.30 -1.66
C ARG A 42 -3.45 17.39 -2.70
N LYS A 43 -4.42 18.29 -2.66
CA LYS A 43 -4.46 19.52 -3.44
C LYS A 43 -3.93 20.68 -2.60
N ASP A 44 -3.24 21.60 -3.24
CA ASP A 44 -2.81 22.88 -2.66
C ASP A 44 -4.00 23.86 -2.53
N ASP A 45 -3.79 25.02 -1.91
CA ASP A 45 -4.81 26.07 -1.75
C ASP A 45 -5.35 26.56 -3.12
N GLN A 46 -4.50 26.52 -4.15
CA GLN A 46 -4.87 26.80 -5.54
C GLN A 46 -5.57 25.64 -6.27
N GLY A 47 -5.87 24.53 -5.59
CA GLY A 47 -6.53 23.35 -6.18
C GLY A 47 -5.62 22.41 -6.99
N ASN A 48 -4.32 22.74 -7.10
CA ASN A 48 -3.35 21.93 -7.84
C ASN A 48 -2.96 20.66 -7.05
N PRO A 49 -2.96 19.46 -7.67
CA PRO A 49 -2.53 18.24 -7.00
C PRO A 49 -1.02 18.29 -6.72
N GLN A 50 -0.66 18.43 -5.44
CA GLN A 50 0.72 18.57 -5.01
C GLN A 50 1.35 17.22 -4.65
N LYS A 51 0.56 16.32 -4.05
CA LYS A 51 1.02 14.98 -3.63
C LYS A 51 -0.09 13.95 -3.78
N VAL A 52 0.20 12.87 -4.50
CA VAL A 52 -0.69 11.71 -4.64
C VAL A 52 -0.08 10.53 -3.89
N PHE A 53 -0.89 9.91 -3.03
CA PHE A 53 -0.53 8.68 -2.33
C PHE A 53 -1.74 7.76 -2.24
N ALA A 54 -1.51 6.47 -2.16
CA ALA A 54 -2.57 5.48 -2.05
C ALA A 54 -2.33 4.54 -0.87
N TYR A 55 -3.41 4.05 -0.28
CA TYR A 55 -3.39 2.90 0.59
C TYR A 55 -3.94 1.69 -0.14
N ILE A 56 -3.27 0.55 0.00
CA ILE A 56 -3.66 -0.68 -0.67
C ILE A 56 -3.79 -1.75 0.38
N ASN A 57 -4.95 -2.38 0.46
CA ASN A 57 -5.16 -3.55 1.29
C ASN A 57 -4.92 -4.79 0.43
N ILE A 58 -3.90 -5.58 0.79
CA ILE A 58 -3.50 -6.76 0.02
C ILE A 58 -3.36 -7.96 0.94
N ASN A 59 -3.90 -9.10 0.51
CA ASN A 59 -3.69 -10.39 1.13
C ASN A 59 -2.45 -11.06 0.52
N VAL A 60 -1.36 -11.07 1.28
CA VAL A 60 -0.04 -11.47 0.80
C VAL A 60 0.68 -12.31 1.85
N ALA A 61 1.54 -13.23 1.39
CA ALA A 61 2.41 -13.97 2.29
C ALA A 61 3.56 -13.07 2.78
N GLU A 62 4.05 -13.29 4.00
CA GLU A 62 5.16 -12.49 4.56
C GLU A 62 6.40 -12.45 3.66
N ALA A 63 6.70 -13.56 2.97
CA ALA A 63 7.82 -13.65 2.04
C ALA A 63 7.66 -12.73 0.83
N ASP A 64 6.48 -12.70 0.22
CA ASP A 64 6.19 -11.90 -0.97
C ASP A 64 6.00 -10.42 -0.62
N LEU A 65 5.46 -10.12 0.54
CA LEU A 65 5.40 -8.76 1.09
C LEU A 65 6.80 -8.16 1.20
N LYS A 66 7.74 -8.90 1.79
CA LYS A 66 9.12 -8.42 2.00
C LYS A 66 9.84 -8.19 0.68
N LYS A 67 9.62 -9.07 -0.31
CA LYS A 67 10.12 -8.88 -1.68
C LYS A 67 9.49 -7.65 -2.34
N CYS A 68 8.17 -7.51 -2.26
CA CYS A 68 7.42 -6.38 -2.81
C CYS A 68 7.98 -5.05 -2.29
N MET A 69 8.14 -4.91 -0.98
CA MET A 69 8.75 -3.71 -0.37
C MET A 69 10.16 -3.46 -0.86
N SER A 70 11.01 -4.49 -0.92
CA SER A 70 12.40 -4.30 -1.33
C SER A 70 12.54 -3.96 -2.81
N VAL A 71 11.67 -4.52 -3.65
CA VAL A 71 11.72 -4.36 -5.11
C VAL A 71 11.10 -3.06 -5.56
N LEU A 72 9.95 -2.67 -5.00
CA LEU A 72 9.20 -1.52 -5.46
C LEU A 72 9.52 -0.23 -4.70
N ASN A 73 10.07 -0.29 -3.49
CA ASN A 73 10.46 0.91 -2.75
C ASN A 73 11.59 1.67 -3.48
N LYS A 74 11.38 2.97 -3.70
CA LYS A 74 12.24 3.90 -4.45
C LYS A 74 12.39 3.59 -5.93
N THR A 75 11.50 2.79 -6.52
CA THR A 75 11.49 2.59 -7.97
C THR A 75 10.84 3.76 -8.69
N LYS A 76 11.38 4.12 -9.86
CA LYS A 76 10.71 5.07 -10.76
C LYS A 76 9.60 4.35 -11.52
N TRP A 77 8.36 4.79 -11.35
CA TRP A 77 7.21 4.24 -12.05
C TRP A 77 6.26 5.36 -12.49
N LYS A 78 5.87 5.34 -13.77
CA LYS A 78 4.97 6.32 -14.41
C LYS A 78 5.35 7.78 -14.13
N GLY A 79 6.66 8.07 -14.12
CA GLY A 79 7.21 9.41 -13.89
C GLY A 79 7.34 9.84 -12.42
N GLY A 80 6.83 9.04 -11.47
CA GLY A 80 6.99 9.26 -10.02
C GLY A 80 8.02 8.30 -9.40
N THR A 81 8.47 8.59 -8.17
CA THR A 81 9.30 7.66 -7.38
C THR A 81 8.40 6.99 -6.35
N LEU A 82 8.09 5.71 -6.56
CA LEU A 82 7.26 4.93 -5.67
C LEU A 82 7.91 4.80 -4.29
N GLN A 83 7.16 5.12 -3.26
CA GLN A 83 7.55 4.88 -1.89
C GLN A 83 6.56 3.91 -1.26
N ILE A 84 6.98 2.66 -1.12
CA ILE A 84 6.16 1.63 -0.49
C ILE A 84 6.58 1.47 0.96
N GLN A 85 5.63 1.65 1.85
CA GLN A 85 5.78 1.44 3.29
C GLN A 85 4.66 0.56 3.79
N LEU A 86 4.89 -0.16 4.88
CA LEU A 86 3.82 -0.83 5.59
C LEU A 86 3.03 0.29 6.24
N ALA A 87 1.77 0.44 5.85
CA ALA A 87 0.92 1.37 6.55
C ALA A 87 0.85 0.89 8.00
N LYS A 88 1.02 1.80 8.96
CA LYS A 88 0.83 1.46 10.37
C LYS A 88 -0.55 0.83 10.49
N GLU A 89 -0.58 -0.39 11.01
CA GLU A 89 -1.82 -1.10 11.31
C GLU A 89 -2.73 -0.15 12.08
N SER A 90 -4.01 -0.07 11.67
CA SER A 90 -5.00 0.71 12.42
C SER A 90 -4.84 0.32 13.89
N PHE A 91 -4.49 1.29 14.73
CA PHE A 91 -4.09 1.12 16.12
C PHE A 91 -5.10 0.31 16.99
N LEU A 92 -6.25 -0.10 16.45
CA LEU A 92 -7.24 -0.97 17.09
C LEU A 92 -6.80 -2.44 17.23
N HIS A 93 -5.90 -3.00 16.41
CA HIS A 93 -5.58 -4.44 16.53
C HIS A 93 -4.76 -4.78 17.80
N ARG A 94 -4.07 -3.79 18.39
CA ARG A 94 -3.27 -3.97 19.62
C ARG A 94 -4.07 -3.87 20.92
N ARG A 95 -5.40 -3.71 20.88
CA ARG A 95 -6.24 -3.69 22.09
C ARG A 95 -6.82 -5.05 22.49
N ILE A 96 -6.65 -6.09 21.69
CA ILE A 96 -7.20 -7.42 21.99
C ILE A 96 -6.27 -8.29 22.86
N TRP A 97 -5.01 -7.88 23.07
CA TRP A 97 -4.06 -8.66 23.91
C TRP A 97 -4.01 -8.25 25.39
N ILE A 98 -4.73 -7.20 25.82
CA ILE A 98 -4.67 -6.69 27.22
C ILE A 98 -5.90 -7.12 28.06
N ILE A 99 -6.75 -8.03 27.58
CA ILE A 99 -7.93 -8.48 28.36
C ILE A 99 -7.93 -9.97 28.70
N LYS A 100 -6.77 -10.65 28.63
CA LYS A 100 -6.67 -12.08 28.95
C LYS A 100 -5.51 -12.44 29.88
N THR A 101 -5.32 -11.67 30.96
CA THR A 101 -4.64 -12.17 32.15
C THR A 101 -5.29 -11.67 33.42
#